data_AF-A0A1B1RS47-F1
#
_entry.id   AF-A0A1B1RS47-F1
#
_cell.length_a   1.000
_cell.length_b   1.000
_cell.length_c   1.000
_cell.angle_alpha   90.00
_cell.angle_beta   90.00
_cell.angle_gamma   90.00
#
_symmetry.space_group_name_H-M   'P 1'
#
loop_
_entity.id
_entity.type
_entity.pdbx_description
1 polymer ?
#
loop_
_entity_poly.entity_id
_entity_poly.type
_entity_poly.pdbx_seq_one_letter_code
_entity_poly.pdbx_strand_id
1 'polypeptide(L)'
;VHMINPNKYIDFYYAALHYKQQFNDESILSIIKSIGITEEDFKVSLAKNADAIDKMIQSTRELAQNINIRGTPAIIVGDTFIGGAADISTLRSKIDEQ
;
A
#
# COMPACT_ATOMS: atom_id res chain seq x y z
N VAL A 1 5.28 -9.33 1.53
CA VAL A 1 4.82 -9.74 0.18
C VAL A 1 5.76 -9.29 -0.92
N HIS A 2 5.93 -7.97 -1.16
CA HIS A 2 6.82 -7.48 -2.22
C HIS A 2 8.25 -8.06 -2.14
N MET A 3 8.82 -8.13 -0.93
CA MET A 3 10.15 -8.70 -0.66
C MET A 3 10.27 -10.21 -0.95
N ILE A 4 9.14 -10.92 -1.10
CA ILE A 4 9.09 -12.35 -1.45
C ILE A 4 8.91 -12.48 -2.96
N ASN A 5 7.88 -11.81 -3.49
CA ASN A 5 7.55 -11.79 -4.91
C ASN A 5 6.88 -10.45 -5.26
N PRO A 6 7.56 -9.56 -6.00
CA PRO A 6 7.01 -8.27 -6.40
C PRO A 6 5.68 -8.37 -7.15
N ASN A 7 5.49 -9.41 -7.97
CA ASN A 7 4.26 -9.59 -8.76
C ASN A 7 3.04 -9.91 -7.88
N LYS A 8 3.25 -10.44 -6.67
CA LYS A 8 2.18 -10.76 -5.71
C LYS A 8 1.77 -9.58 -4.83
N TYR A 9 2.52 -8.48 -4.86
CA TYR A 9 2.20 -7.30 -4.06
C TYR A 9 0.85 -6.70 -4.45
N ILE A 10 0.53 -6.65 -5.74
CA ILE A 10 -0.73 -6.07 -6.21
C ILE A 10 -1.94 -6.95 -5.82
N ASP A 11 -1.79 -8.28 -5.85
CA ASP A 11 -2.80 -9.22 -5.38
C ASP A 11 -3.08 -8.99 -3.88
N PHE A 12 -2.03 -8.89 -3.07
CA PHE A 12 -2.14 -8.58 -1.65
C PHE A 12 -2.79 -7.21 -1.40
N TYR A 13 -2.35 -6.19 -2.13
CA TYR A 13 -2.86 -4.83 -2.02
C TYR A 13 -4.37 -4.77 -2.26
N TYR A 14 -4.86 -5.35 -3.36
CA TYR A 14 -6.30 -5.37 -3.63
C TYR A 14 -7.08 -6.24 -2.66
N ALA A 15 -6.54 -7.38 -2.23
CA ALA A 15 -7.18 -8.21 -1.22
C ALA A 15 -7.33 -7.47 0.12
N ALA A 16 -6.31 -6.74 0.54
CA ALA A 16 -6.36 -5.90 1.73
C ALA A 16 -7.36 -4.73 1.57
N LEU A 17 -7.34 -4.01 0.44
CA LEU A 17 -8.28 -2.91 0.20
C LEU A 17 -9.75 -3.35 0.20
N HIS A 18 -10.05 -4.55 -0.32
CA HIS A 18 -11.42 -5.08 -0.34
C HIS A 18 -11.85 -5.69 1.00
N TYR A 19 -10.93 -5.88 1.94
CA TYR A 19 -11.23 -6.42 3.25
C TYR A 19 -11.99 -5.38 4.08
N LYS A 20 -13.22 -5.71 4.48
CA LYS A 20 -14.16 -4.76 5.10
C LYS A 20 -14.09 -4.71 6.63
N GLN A 21 -13.33 -5.60 7.25
CA GLN A 21 -13.23 -5.71 8.70
C GLN A 21 -11.88 -5.18 9.19
N GLN A 22 -11.72 -5.03 10.50
CA GLN A 22 -10.43 -4.72 11.08
C GLN A 22 -9.46 -5.89 10.87
N PHE A 23 -8.22 -5.58 10.49
CA PHE A 23 -7.17 -6.59 10.34
C PHE A 23 -6.73 -7.15 11.69
N ASN A 24 -6.41 -8.43 11.68
CA ASN A 24 -5.73 -9.19 12.72
C ASN A 24 -4.80 -10.21 12.04
N ASP A 25 -3.98 -10.90 12.84
CA ASP A 25 -3.00 -11.85 12.29
C ASP A 25 -3.66 -12.95 11.44
N GLU A 26 -4.80 -13.49 11.88
CA GLU A 26 -5.52 -14.54 11.17
C GLU A 26 -6.02 -14.08 9.79
N SER A 27 -6.61 -12.89 9.70
CA SER A 27 -7.12 -12.34 8.44
C SER A 27 -5.99 -11.99 7.47
N ILE A 28 -4.86 -11.47 7.97
CA ILE A 28 -3.67 -11.21 7.16
C ILE A 28 -3.11 -12.54 6.62
N LEU A 29 -2.93 -13.55 7.47
CA LEU A 29 -2.42 -14.86 7.05
C LEU A 29 -3.35 -15.54 6.05
N SER A 30 -4.67 -15.38 6.20
CA SER A 30 -5.65 -15.86 5.22
C SER A 30 -5.47 -15.21 3.85
N ILE A 31 -5.27 -13.89 3.79
CA ILE A 31 -4.99 -13.16 2.54
C ILE A 31 -3.68 -13.63 1.91
N ILE A 32 -2.62 -13.76 2.70
CA ILE A 32 -1.30 -14.21 2.23
C ILE A 32 -1.39 -15.63 1.62
N LYS A 33 -2.13 -16.53 2.27
CA LYS A 33 -2.37 -17.89 1.78
C LYS A 33 -3.18 -17.90 0.48
N SER A 34 -4.22 -17.06 0.37
CA SER A 34 -5.07 -17.02 -0.82
C SER A 34 -4.32 -16.57 -2.08
N ILE A 35 -3.25 -15.78 -1.93
CA ILE A 35 -2.40 -15.34 -3.04
C ILE A 35 -1.22 -16.29 -3.30
N GLY A 36 -1.13 -17.41 -2.59
CA GLY A 36 -0.14 -18.47 -2.80
C GLY A 36 1.20 -18.26 -2.09
N ILE A 37 1.24 -17.46 -1.02
CA ILE A 37 2.42 -17.30 -0.16
C ILE A 37 2.20 -18.14 1.10
N THR A 38 3.23 -18.88 1.52
CA THR A 38 3.17 -19.67 2.75
C THR A 38 3.31 -18.77 3.99
N GLU A 39 2.71 -19.18 5.10
CA GLU A 39 2.85 -18.46 6.37
C GLU A 39 4.32 -18.37 6.82
N GLU A 40 5.08 -19.44 6.61
CA GLU A 40 6.50 -19.47 6.97
C GLU A 40 7.31 -18.46 6.16
N ASP A 41 7.18 -18.47 4.82
CA ASP A 41 7.88 -17.51 3.96
C ASP A 41 7.50 -16.06 4.31
N PHE A 42 6.22 -15.84 4.65
CA PHE A 42 5.73 -14.54 5.08
C PHE A 42 6.39 -14.06 6.38
N LYS A 43 6.39 -14.90 7.42
CA LYS A 43 7.00 -14.56 8.72
C LYS A 43 8.50 -14.37 8.61
N VAL A 44 9.20 -15.26 7.89
CA VAL A 44 10.65 -15.15 7.65
C VAL A 44 10.96 -13.86 6.89
N SER A 45 10.21 -13.56 5.83
CA SER A 45 10.39 -12.31 5.08
C SER A 45 10.08 -11.08 5.92
N LEU A 46 9.07 -11.12 6.79
CA LEU A 46 8.73 -9.99 7.65
C LEU A 46 9.87 -9.72 8.64
N ALA A 47 10.36 -10.75 9.33
CA ALA A 47 11.45 -10.62 10.29
C ALA A 47 12.76 -10.16 9.63
N LYS A 48 13.14 -10.78 8.50
CA LYS A 48 14.39 -10.45 7.79
C LYS A 48 14.43 -9.02 7.25
N ASN A 49 13.27 -8.45 6.92
CA ASN A 49 13.18 -7.14 6.26
C ASN A 49 12.56 -6.06 7.16
N ALA A 50 12.46 -6.28 8.47
CA ALA A 50 11.78 -5.37 9.41
C ALA A 50 12.31 -3.93 9.30
N ASP A 51 13.62 -3.73 9.42
CA ASP A 51 14.24 -2.39 9.34
C ASP A 51 13.96 -1.68 8.01
N ALA A 52 13.98 -2.42 6.90
CA ALA A 52 13.71 -1.86 5.57
C ALA A 52 12.23 -1.46 5.43
N ILE A 53 11.32 -2.30 5.92
CA ILE A 53 9.87 -2.03 5.93
C ILE A 53 9.57 -0.81 6.80
N ASP A 54 10.14 -0.74 8.00
CA ASP A 54 9.95 0.37 8.93
C ASP A 54 10.48 1.68 8.33
N LYS A 55 11.65 1.64 7.69
CA LYS A 55 12.20 2.80 6.98
C LYS A 55 11.29 3.27 5.85
N MET A 56 10.74 2.36 5.04
CA MET A 56 9.80 2.72 3.97
C MET A 56 8.52 3.40 4.51
N ILE A 57 7.96 2.86 5.60
CA ILE A 57 6.79 3.43 6.26
C ILE A 57 7.11 4.82 6.81
N GLN A 58 8.24 4.96 7.50
CA GLN A 58 8.66 6.22 8.10
C GLN A 58 8.92 7.30 7.03
N SER A 59 9.67 6.97 5.98
CA SER A 59 9.93 7.91 4.87
C SER A 59 8.64 8.34 4.16
N THR A 60 7.66 7.45 4.03
CA THR A 60 6.35 7.81 3.44
C THR A 60 5.58 8.78 4.34
N ARG A 61 5.60 8.57 5.67
CA ARG A 61 4.97 9.47 6.65
C ARG A 61 5.66 10.84 6.69
N GLU A 62 6.98 10.87 6.67
CA GLU A 62 7.78 12.10 6.61
C GLU A 62 7.51 12.87 5.33
N LEU A 63 7.46 12.19 4.18
CA LEU A 63 7.09 12.82 2.92
C LEU A 63 5.72 13.47 3.04
N ALA A 64 4.69 12.74 3.50
CA ALA A 64 3.35 13.28 3.68
C ALA A 64 3.32 14.53 4.59
N GLN A 65 4.08 14.52 5.69
CA GLN A 65 4.21 15.67 6.59
C GLN A 65 4.87 16.87 5.89
N ASN A 66 5.97 16.65 5.17
CA ASN A 66 6.74 17.70 4.50
C ASN A 66 5.93 18.43 3.42
N ILE A 67 4.98 17.75 2.78
CA ILE A 67 4.07 18.35 1.80
C ILE A 67 2.65 18.59 2.36
N ASN A 68 2.50 18.62 3.68
CA ASN A 68 1.27 18.95 4.42
C ASN A 68 0.04 18.11 4.01
N ILE A 69 0.24 16.83 3.66
CA ILE A 69 -0.83 15.85 3.48
C ILE A 69 -1.30 15.39 4.86
N ARG A 70 -2.58 15.64 5.17
CA ARG A 70 -3.17 15.39 6.50
C ARG A 70 -4.10 14.19 6.57
N GLY A 71 -4.33 13.51 5.44
CA GLY A 71 -5.29 12.42 5.35
C GLY A 71 -5.06 11.54 4.14
N THR A 72 -5.75 10.41 4.11
CA THR A 72 -5.72 9.44 2.99
C THR A 72 -7.15 9.16 2.52
N PRO A 73 -7.37 8.81 1.23
CA PRO A 73 -6.35 8.73 0.18
C PRO A 73 -5.84 10.12 -0.26
N ALA A 74 -4.64 10.14 -0.82
CA ALA A 74 -4.01 11.31 -1.41
C ALA A 74 -3.21 10.85 -2.64
N ILE A 75 -3.35 11.55 -3.76
CA ILE A 75 -2.74 11.22 -5.05
C ILE A 75 -2.02 12.47 -5.56
N ILE A 76 -0.85 12.28 -6.15
CA ILE A 76 -0.07 13.34 -6.82
C ILE A 76 0.07 12.94 -8.29
N VAL A 77 -0.30 13.86 -9.19
CA VAL A 77 -0.14 13.71 -10.65
C VAL A 77 0.69 14.89 -11.13
N GLY A 78 1.93 14.63 -11.55
CA GLY A 78 2.93 15.68 -11.80
C GLY A 78 3.10 16.64 -10.62
N ASP A 79 2.71 17.91 -10.80
CA ASP A 79 2.73 18.94 -9.75
C ASP A 79 1.38 19.12 -9.03
N THR A 80 0.35 18.38 -9.44
CA THR A 80 -1.02 18.52 -8.93
C THR A 80 -1.27 17.57 -7.77
N PHE A 81 -1.66 18.12 -6.62
CA PHE A 81 -2.12 17.38 -5.45
C PHE A 81 -3.64 17.15 -5.48
N ILE A 82 -4.07 15.92 -5.25
CA ILE A 82 -5.48 15.50 -5.16
C ILE A 82 -5.70 14.84 -3.81
N GLY A 83 -6.36 15.56 -2.90
CA GLY A 83 -6.68 15.07 -1.56
C GLY A 83 -8.07 14.41 -1.50
N GLY A 84 -8.14 13.27 -0.80
CA GLY A 84 -9.39 12.52 -0.64
C GLY A 84 -9.72 11.63 -1.83
N ALA A 85 -10.90 11.02 -1.79
CA ALA A 85 -11.37 10.18 -2.87
C ALA A 85 -11.69 11.04 -4.11
N ALA A 86 -11.16 10.63 -5.26
CA ALA A 86 -11.43 11.24 -6.56
C ALA A 86 -11.97 10.18 -7.52
N ASP A 87 -12.90 10.58 -8.38
CA ASP A 87 -13.39 9.71 -9.46
C ASP A 87 -12.35 9.56 -10.58
N ILE A 88 -12.55 8.51 -11.38
CA ILE A 88 -11.61 8.16 -12.46
C ILE A 88 -11.53 9.25 -13.54
N SER A 89 -12.61 10.00 -13.79
CA SER A 89 -12.63 11.10 -14.76
C SER A 89 -11.73 12.25 -14.31
N THR A 90 -11.79 12.60 -13.03
CA THR A 90 -10.94 13.63 -12.41
C THR A 90 -9.48 13.23 -12.51
N LEU A 91 -9.15 11.98 -12.18
CA LEU A 91 -7.77 11.48 -12.29
C LEU A 91 -7.26 11.52 -13.74
N ARG A 92 -8.07 11.10 -14.71
CA ARG A 92 -7.70 11.15 -16.14
C ARG A 92 -7.49 12.58 -16.63
N SER A 93 -8.39 13.50 -16.27
CA SER A 93 -8.23 14.93 -16.60
C SER A 93 -6.90 15.46 -16.07
N LYS A 94 -6.52 15.11 -14.84
CA LYS A 94 -5.24 15.56 -14.26
C LYS A 94 -4.02 14.96 -14.93
N ILE A 95 -4.13 13.76 -15.51
CA ILE A 95 -3.06 13.17 -16.32
C ILE A 95 -2.96 13.87 -17.68
N ASP A 96 -4.08 14.17 -18.32
CA ASP A 96 -4.13 14.84 -19.64
C ASP A 96 -3.64 16.30 -19.57
N GLU A 97 -3.68 16.92 -18.39
CA GLU A 97 -3.15 18.27 -18.12
C GLU A 97 -1.61 18.31 -17.93
N GLN A 98 -0.94 17.15 -17.83
CA GLN A 98 0.53 17.04 -17.69
C GLN A 98 1.25 17.17 -19.04
#